data_AF-A0A1J5QX93-F1
#
_entry.id   AF-A0A1J5QX93-F1
#
_cell.length_a   1.000
_cell.length_b   1.000
_cell.length_c   1.000
_cell.angle_alpha   90.00
_cell.angle_beta   90.00
_cell.angle_gamma   90.00
#
_symmetry.space_group_name_H-M   'P 1'
#
loop_
_entity.id
_entity.type
_entity.pdbx_description
1 polymer ?
#
loop_
_entity_poly.entity_id
_entity_poly.type
_entity_poly.pdbx_seq_one_letter_code
_entity_poly.pdbx_strand_id
1 'polypeptide(L)'
;MRIVYGAIVQNRVLIDGSKDFQVTRDANGLVEVAVNPPFETLPVVVLTQHYPPGNTDFNNGGGDTRDNSVLVAVDKGRFLVKNGDNVGTPRPERAFHFIAMAPGQGGEGQGGPALAGLVKSVGL
;
A
#
# COMPACT_ATOMS: atom_id res chain seq x y z
N MET A 1 9.45 -12.62 5.10
CA MET A 1 8.84 -11.31 5.44
C MET A 1 8.90 -10.42 4.22
N ARG A 2 7.82 -9.75 3.84
CA ARG A 2 7.76 -8.78 2.73
C ARG A 2 7.39 -7.41 3.28
N ILE A 3 8.06 -6.38 2.76
CA ILE A 3 7.86 -4.98 3.12
C ILE A 3 7.45 -4.24 1.84
N VAL A 4 6.30 -3.58 1.88
CA VAL A 4 5.84 -2.68 0.81
C VAL A 4 5.75 -1.29 1.41
N TYR A 5 6.45 -0.34 0.83
CA TYR A 5 6.51 1.03 1.35
C TYR A 5 6.37 2.04 0.22
N GLY A 6 5.91 3.24 0.55
CA GLY A 6 5.77 4.29 -0.44
C GLY A 6 5.65 5.67 0.16
N ALA A 7 6.20 6.63 -0.57
CA ALA A 7 6.02 8.07 -0.37
C ALA A 7 5.09 8.60 -1.46
N ILE A 8 3.81 8.74 -1.12
CA ILE A 8 2.78 9.18 -2.07
C ILE A 8 2.69 10.69 -2.00
N VAL A 9 2.90 11.38 -3.12
CA VAL A 9 2.61 12.82 -3.21
C VAL A 9 1.41 13.13 -4.12
N GLN A 10 1.06 14.41 -4.11
CA GLN A 10 -0.04 15.00 -4.84
C GLN A 10 -0.06 14.52 -6.30
N ASN A 11 -1.25 14.14 -6.78
CA ASN A 11 -1.51 13.75 -8.17
C ASN A 11 -0.82 12.45 -8.68
N ARG A 12 -0.67 11.43 -7.83
CA ARG A 12 -0.22 10.05 -8.18
C ARG A 12 1.28 9.87 -8.41
N VAL A 13 2.08 10.92 -8.22
CA VAL A 13 3.53 10.76 -8.30
C VAL A 13 4.00 10.07 -7.03
N LEU A 14 4.49 8.85 -7.19
CA LEU A 14 5.33 8.21 -6.18
C LEU A 14 6.64 8.99 -6.15
N ILE A 15 7.03 9.58 -5.03
CA ILE A 15 8.41 10.10 -4.91
C ILE A 15 9.36 8.91 -4.95
N ASP A 16 9.10 7.93 -4.09
CA ASP A 16 9.88 6.72 -3.97
C ASP A 16 9.07 5.64 -3.25
N GLY A 17 9.45 4.38 -3.42
CA GLY A 17 8.74 3.25 -2.84
C GLY A 17 8.91 1.95 -3.62
N SER A 18 8.39 0.89 -3.03
CA SER A 18 8.25 -0.40 -3.68
C SER A 18 7.45 -0.28 -4.99
N LYS A 19 7.73 -1.14 -5.97
CA LYS A 19 7.07 -1.10 -7.30
C LYS A 19 5.88 -2.05 -7.42
N ASP A 20 5.53 -2.71 -6.33
CA ASP A 20 4.57 -3.80 -6.22
C ASP A 20 3.25 -3.32 -5.58
N PHE A 21 2.88 -2.06 -5.82
CA PHE A 21 1.57 -1.51 -5.47
C PHE A 21 1.09 -0.45 -6.46
N GLN A 22 -0.21 -0.14 -6.40
CA GLN A 22 -0.87 0.91 -7.17
C GLN A 22 -1.73 1.77 -6.24
N VAL A 23 -1.92 3.04 -6.60
CA VAL A 23 -2.73 3.99 -5.83
C VAL A 23 -3.91 4.45 -6.68
N THR A 24 -5.12 4.30 -6.14
CA THR A 24 -6.33 4.90 -6.71
C THR A 24 -6.96 5.86 -5.71
N ARG A 25 -7.77 6.79 -6.21
CA ARG A 25 -8.42 7.84 -5.42
C ARG A 25 -9.88 7.88 -5.81
N ASP A 26 -10.79 7.87 -4.83
CA ASP A 26 -12.22 7.95 -5.08
C ASP A 26 -12.74 9.40 -4.94
N ALA A 27 -13.99 9.62 -5.37
CA ALA A 27 -14.65 10.92 -5.27
C ALA A 27 -15.02 11.31 -3.82
N ASN A 28 -14.95 10.38 -2.88
CA ASN A 28 -15.29 10.59 -1.46
C ASN A 28 -14.06 10.96 -0.60
N GLY A 29 -12.89 11.09 -1.24
CA GLY A 29 -11.64 11.45 -0.58
C GLY A 29 -10.91 10.27 0.07
N LEU A 30 -11.26 9.03 -0.28
CA LEU A 30 -10.52 7.84 0.07
C LEU A 30 -9.42 7.58 -0.97
N VAL A 31 -8.32 7.03 -0.47
CA VAL A 31 -7.16 6.63 -1.25
C VAL A 31 -6.97 5.13 -1.02
N GLU A 32 -7.05 4.34 -2.07
CA GLU A 32 -6.75 2.91 -2.01
C GLU A 32 -5.32 2.67 -2.45
N VAL A 33 -4.60 1.86 -1.69
CA VAL A 33 -3.30 1.30 -2.06
C VAL A 33 -3.46 -0.20 -2.24
N ALA A 34 -3.39 -0.66 -3.49
CA ALA A 34 -3.50 -2.07 -3.86
C ALA A 34 -2.11 -2.67 -4.09
N VAL A 35 -1.78 -3.72 -3.35
CA VAL A 35 -0.49 -4.41 -3.34
C VAL A 35 -0.57 -5.66 -4.22
N ASN A 36 0.38 -5.80 -5.16
CA ASN A 36 0.44 -6.92 -6.10
C ASN A 36 1.87 -7.47 -6.22
N PRO A 37 2.15 -8.73 -5.82
CA PRO A 37 1.20 -9.73 -5.31
C PRO A 37 0.63 -9.33 -3.93
N PRO A 38 -0.50 -9.88 -3.47
CA PRO A 38 -0.98 -9.64 -2.11
C PRO A 38 -0.07 -10.30 -1.05
N PHE A 39 -0.21 -9.90 0.21
CA PHE A 39 0.40 -10.58 1.35
C PHE A 39 -0.30 -11.92 1.62
N GLU A 40 0.39 -12.85 2.28
CA GLU A 40 -0.18 -14.15 2.66
C GLU A 40 -1.16 -14.02 3.85
N THR A 41 -0.86 -13.08 4.75
CA THR A 41 -1.62 -12.76 5.95
C THR A 41 -1.93 -11.26 6.00
N LEU A 42 -2.77 -10.84 6.95
CA LEU A 42 -3.13 -9.43 7.11
C LEU A 42 -1.86 -8.62 7.48
N PRO A 43 -1.49 -7.59 6.69
CA PRO A 43 -0.31 -6.79 6.97
C PRO A 43 -0.55 -5.84 8.14
N VAL A 44 0.52 -5.54 8.87
CA VAL A 44 0.57 -4.35 9.73
C VAL A 44 0.88 -3.16 8.82
N VAL A 45 0.08 -2.10 8.91
CA VAL A 45 0.26 -0.87 8.13
C VAL A 45 0.47 0.30 9.07
N VAL A 46 1.61 0.99 8.89
CA VAL A 46 1.90 2.27 9.54
C VAL A 46 1.90 3.33 8.47
N LEU A 47 1.26 4.46 8.77
CA LEU A 47 1.21 5.59 7.86
C LEU A 47 1.40 6.90 8.62
N THR A 48 2.01 7.87 7.93
CA THR A 48 2.21 9.23 8.44
C THR A 48 1.85 10.21 7.35
N GLN A 49 1.35 11.37 7.75
CA GLN A 49 1.19 12.46 6.80
C GLN A 49 2.57 13.03 6.44
N HIS A 50 2.75 13.41 5.17
CA HIS A 50 3.89 14.21 4.73
C HIS A 50 3.43 15.65 4.54
N TYR A 51 3.87 16.55 5.43
CA TYR A 51 3.55 17.97 5.35
C TYR A 51 4.81 18.84 5.30
N PRO A 52 4.87 19.83 4.39
CA PRO A 52 4.13 19.88 3.14
C PRO A 52 4.53 18.71 2.21
N PRO A 53 3.69 18.35 1.21
CA PRO A 53 4.03 17.31 0.24
C PRO A 53 5.40 17.51 -0.41
N GLY A 54 6.28 16.50 -0.30
CA GLY A 54 7.58 16.51 -0.97
C GLY A 54 8.52 17.60 -0.47
N ASN A 55 8.28 18.13 0.73
CA ASN A 55 9.06 19.22 1.25
C ASN A 55 10.46 18.76 1.68
N THR A 56 11.48 19.46 1.20
CA THR A 56 12.87 19.32 1.64
C THR A 56 13.34 20.52 2.46
N ASP A 57 12.46 21.49 2.72
CA ASP A 57 12.75 22.64 3.57
C ASP A 57 12.65 22.28 5.05
N PHE A 58 13.81 22.20 5.70
CA PHE A 58 13.95 21.95 7.14
C PHE A 58 13.62 23.18 8.01
N ASN A 59 13.36 24.36 7.42
CA ASN A 59 12.93 25.56 8.14
C ASN A 59 11.41 25.75 8.11
N ASN A 60 10.66 24.78 7.59
CA ASN A 60 9.22 24.84 7.54
C ASN A 60 8.62 24.90 8.97
N GLY A 61 7.58 25.72 9.15
CA GLY A 61 6.87 25.88 10.43
C GLY A 61 6.07 24.66 10.90
N GLY A 62 6.01 23.60 10.10
CA GLY A 62 5.31 22.36 10.38
C GLY A 62 3.85 22.36 9.91
N GLY A 63 3.20 21.19 10.05
CA GLY A 63 1.78 21.02 9.75
C GLY A 63 0.88 21.32 10.94
N ASP A 64 -0.42 21.47 10.67
CA ASP A 64 -1.43 21.51 11.74
C ASP A 64 -1.58 20.11 12.32
N THR A 65 -1.60 19.95 13.64
CA THR A 65 -1.71 18.62 14.27
C THR A 65 -3.04 17.91 13.99
N ARG A 66 -4.06 18.65 13.52
CA ARG A 66 -5.33 18.08 13.06
C ARG A 66 -5.24 17.53 11.64
N ASP A 67 -4.23 17.94 10.89
CA ASP A 67 -3.92 17.32 9.62
C ASP A 67 -3.48 15.87 9.87
N ASN A 68 -4.13 14.93 9.20
CA ASN A 68 -3.87 13.52 9.45
C ASN A 68 -4.02 12.66 8.20
N SER A 69 -3.41 11.49 8.30
CA SER A 69 -3.67 10.34 7.43
C SER A 69 -4.21 9.24 8.33
N VAL A 70 -5.35 8.67 7.95
CA VAL A 70 -6.06 7.66 8.75
C VAL A 70 -6.17 6.38 7.96
N LEU A 71 -5.76 5.26 8.57
CA LEU A 71 -6.02 3.92 8.03
C LEU A 71 -7.50 3.59 8.25
N VAL A 72 -8.25 3.47 7.17
CA VAL A 72 -9.71 3.22 7.22
C VAL A 72 -10.00 1.72 7.21
N ALA A 73 -9.28 0.96 6.38
CA ALA A 73 -9.44 -0.48 6.26
C ALA A 73 -8.15 -1.11 5.73
N VAL A 74 -7.97 -2.40 6.01
CA VAL A 74 -6.85 -3.20 5.50
C VAL A 74 -7.31 -4.63 5.25
N ASP A 75 -6.86 -5.20 4.13
CA ASP A 75 -6.93 -6.62 3.83
C ASP A 75 -5.55 -7.11 3.33
N LYS A 76 -5.47 -8.36 2.86
CA LYS A 76 -4.21 -8.95 2.39
C LYS A 76 -3.64 -8.29 1.13
N GLY A 77 -4.48 -7.71 0.29
CA GLY A 77 -4.11 -7.17 -1.01
C GLY A 77 -4.22 -5.66 -1.10
N ARG A 78 -4.81 -4.97 -0.13
CA ARG A 78 -4.98 -3.52 -0.17
C ARG A 78 -5.25 -2.89 1.19
N PHE A 79 -5.13 -1.58 1.24
CA PHE A 79 -5.60 -0.77 2.36
C PHE A 79 -6.19 0.56 1.87
N LEU A 80 -7.09 1.11 2.68
CA LEU A 80 -7.75 2.39 2.44
C LEU A 80 -7.22 3.44 3.41
N VAL A 81 -6.93 4.62 2.88
CA VAL A 81 -6.44 5.78 3.61
C VAL A 81 -7.39 6.95 3.41
N LYS A 82 -7.66 7.70 4.47
CA LYS A 82 -8.35 8.99 4.39
C LYS A 82 -7.43 10.07 4.91
N ASN A 83 -7.16 11.06 4.06
CA ASN A 83 -6.38 12.24 4.45
C ASN A 83 -7.35 13.38 4.77
N GLY A 84 -7.12 14.06 5.89
CA GLY A 84 -7.89 15.23 6.31
C GLY A 84 -7.08 16.52 6.21
N ASP A 85 -7.77 17.65 6.28
CA ASP A 85 -7.18 18.94 6.65
C ASP A 85 -7.55 19.39 8.07
N ASN A 86 -7.05 20.56 8.44
CA ASN A 86 -7.20 21.17 9.75
C ASN A 86 -8.66 21.48 10.14
N VAL A 87 -9.62 21.31 9.22
CA VAL A 87 -11.06 21.40 9.50
C VAL A 87 -11.79 20.07 9.26
N GLY A 88 -11.05 18.98 9.04
CA GLY A 88 -11.58 17.63 8.84
C GLY A 88 -12.13 17.36 7.44
N THR A 89 -11.86 18.24 6.47
CA THR A 89 -12.31 18.01 5.09
C THR A 89 -11.46 16.91 4.46
N PRO A 90 -12.05 15.94 3.74
CA PRO A 90 -11.29 14.97 2.97
C PRO A 90 -10.42 15.64 1.91
N ARG A 91 -9.14 15.26 1.86
CA ARG A 91 -8.13 15.78 0.93
C ARG A 91 -7.36 14.63 0.31
N PRO A 92 -7.97 13.86 -0.63
CA PRO A 92 -7.31 12.69 -1.20
C PRO A 92 -5.92 13.05 -1.74
N GLU A 93 -5.78 14.18 -2.42
CA GLU A 93 -4.54 14.68 -3.01
C GLU A 93 -3.38 14.96 -2.05
N ARG A 94 -3.60 14.98 -0.72
CA ARG A 94 -2.51 15.16 0.25
C ARG A 94 -1.53 13.99 0.27
N ALA A 95 -0.29 14.31 0.61
CA ALA A 95 0.82 13.37 0.65
C ALA A 95 0.86 12.59 1.97
N PHE A 96 1.27 11.32 1.86
CA PHE A 96 1.47 10.46 3.01
C PHE A 96 2.55 9.41 2.72
N HIS A 97 3.18 8.93 3.78
CA HIS A 97 4.08 7.79 3.74
C HIS A 97 3.37 6.57 4.31
N PHE A 98 3.74 5.39 3.84
CA PHE A 98 3.33 4.15 4.48
C PHE A 98 4.44 3.10 4.46
N ILE A 99 4.35 2.18 5.42
CA ILE A 99 5.04 0.89 5.43
C ILE A 99 4.00 -0.17 5.76
N ALA A 100 3.89 -1.19 4.92
CA ALA A 100 3.07 -2.36 5.10
C ALA A 100 3.95 -3.61 5.18
N MET A 101 3.75 -4.46 6.19
CA MET A 101 4.60 -5.62 6.43
C MET A 101 3.78 -6.86 6.81
N ALA A 102 4.08 -7.97 6.14
CA ALA A 102 3.61 -9.31 6.45
C ALA A 102 4.43 -10.34 5.67
N PRO A 103 4.30 -11.65 5.97
CA PRO A 103 4.69 -12.70 5.02
C PRO A 103 4.13 -12.40 3.61
N GLY A 104 5.02 -12.37 2.61
CA GLY A 104 4.60 -12.26 1.21
C GLY A 104 4.12 -13.63 0.73
N GLN A 105 3.22 -13.67 -0.25
CA GLN A 105 2.92 -14.92 -0.93
C GLN A 105 4.21 -15.45 -1.56
N GLY A 106 4.70 -16.59 -1.07
CA GLY A 106 5.88 -17.23 -1.63
C GLY A 106 5.65 -17.51 -3.11
N GLY A 107 6.46 -16.89 -3.98
CA GLY A 107 6.76 -17.52 -5.25
C GLY A 107 7.53 -18.78 -4.92
N GLU A 108 7.06 -19.92 -5.43
CA GLU A 108 7.63 -21.24 -5.21
C GLU A 108 9.17 -21.21 -5.11
N GLY A 109 9.72 -21.82 -4.05
CA GLY A 109 11.03 -22.40 -4.18
C GLY A 109 10.98 -23.40 -5.34
N GLN A 110 11.83 -23.21 -6.35
CA GLN A 110 12.12 -24.19 -7.39
C GLN A 110 12.73 -25.46 -6.77
N GLY A 111 11.89 -26.31 -6.18
CA GLY A 111 12.31 -27.53 -5.51
C GLY A 111 11.13 -28.39 -5.06
N GLY A 112 10.45 -29.04 -6.01
CA GLY A 112 9.48 -30.10 -5.76
C GLY A 112 9.34 -30.99 -7.00
N PRO A 113 9.43 -32.33 -6.88
CA PRO A 113 9.62 -33.21 -8.03
C PRO A 113 8.31 -33.57 -8.77
N ALA A 114 8.49 -33.80 -10.08
CA ALA A 114 7.79 -34.71 -10.99
C ALA A 114 6.24 -34.70 -11.08
N LEU A 115 5.76 -34.32 -12.27
CA LEU A 115 4.51 -34.78 -12.85
C LEU A 115 4.48 -36.32 -12.91
N ALA A 116 3.79 -36.95 -11.97
CA ALA A 116 3.37 -38.35 -12.07
C ALA A 116 1.93 -38.45 -11.56
N GLY A 117 0.97 -38.44 -12.50
CA GLY A 117 -0.44 -38.57 -12.13
C GLY A 117 -1.44 -38.35 -13.25
N LEU A 118 -1.22 -38.90 -14.45
CA LEU A 118 -2.31 -39.12 -15.39
C LEU A 118 -2.05 -40.31 -16.32
N VAL A 119 -2.10 -41.53 -15.76
CA VAL A 119 -2.38 -42.72 -16.57
C VAL A 119 -3.91 -42.88 -16.58
N LYS A 120 -4.57 -42.33 -17.60
CA LYS A 120 -5.91 -42.80 -17.97
C LYS A 120 -5.70 -44.09 -18.76
N SER A 121 -6.08 -45.21 -18.15
CA SER A 121 -6.31 -46.47 -18.84
C SER A 121 -7.33 -46.27 -19.95
N VAL A 122 -6.94 -46.51 -21.20
CA VAL A 122 -7.87 -46.88 -22.27
C VAL A 122 -7.43 -48.28 -22.69
N GLY A 123 -8.16 -49.27 -22.19
CA GLY A 123 -8.09 -50.63 -22.71
C GLY A 123 -8.67 -50.67 -24.11
N LEU A 124 -8.04 -51.51 -24.93
CA LEU A 124 -8.45 -51.97 -26.25
C LEU A 124 -9.89 -52.54 -26.25
#